data_AF-A0A2V8LVC8-F1
#
_entry.id   AF-A0A2V8LVC8-F1
#
_cell.length_a   1.000
_cell.length_b   1.000
_cell.length_c   1.000
_cell.angle_alpha   90.00
_cell.angle_beta   90.00
_cell.angle_gamma   90.00
#
_symmetry.space_group_name_H-M   'P 1'
#
loop_
_entity.id
_entity.type
_entity.pdbx_description
1 polymer ?
#
loop_
_entity_poly.entity_id
_entity_poly.type
_entity_poly.pdbx_seq_one_letter_code
_entity_poly.pdbx_strand_id
1 'polypeptide(L)'
;MKRHLLMTFLVVLTFTEGALAQGLSIKSAELSLSVGETTSAKKTFTIGPPQSASPINGDMQLNSGMMYEARINFFTTNRIGSEVLYGYQYSGVTFNRSTAPASSFSVP
;
A
#
# COMPACT_ATOMS: atom_id res chain seq x y z
N MET A 1 43.04 27.64 25.45
CA MET A 1 42.68 26.98 24.17
C MET A 1 41.27 26.38 24.13
N LYS A 2 40.74 25.74 25.20
CA LYS A 2 39.42 25.06 25.18
C LYS A 2 38.20 25.96 24.87
N ARG A 3 38.24 27.23 25.29
CA ARG A 3 37.10 28.17 25.16
C ARG A 3 36.89 28.70 23.73
N HIS A 4 37.97 28.85 22.97
CA HIS A 4 37.88 29.26 21.55
C HIS A 4 37.33 28.13 20.69
N LEU A 5 37.75 26.89 20.96
CA LEU A 5 37.28 25.71 20.23
C LEU A 5 35.77 25.47 20.45
N LEU A 6 35.28 25.68 21.67
CA LEU A 6 33.84 25.65 21.99
C LEU A 6 33.07 26.75 21.23
N MET A 7 33.61 27.97 21.17
CA MET A 7 33.00 29.09 20.44
C MET A 7 32.94 28.82 18.94
N THR A 8 34.01 28.30 18.33
CA THR A 8 34.01 27.92 16.92
C THR A 8 32.98 26.82 16.64
N PHE A 9 32.86 25.84 17.54
CA PHE A 9 31.87 24.77 17.42
C PHE A 9 30.43 25.30 17.51
N LEU A 10 30.17 26.21 18.47
CA LEU A 10 28.85 26.83 18.65
C LEU A 10 28.45 27.67 17.43
N VAL A 11 29.40 28.44 16.89
CA VAL A 11 29.21 29.26 15.68
C VAL A 11 28.88 28.37 14.49
N VAL A 12 29.64 27.31 14.24
CA VAL A 12 29.39 26.38 13.12
C VAL A 12 27.99 25.75 13.24
N LEU A 13 27.58 25.31 14.43
CA LEU A 13 26.24 24.77 14.66
C LEU A 13 25.12 25.76 14.33
N THR A 14 25.25 27.02 14.77
CA THR A 14 24.23 28.06 14.49
C THR A 14 24.14 28.47 13.02
N PHE A 15 25.22 28.35 12.24
CA PHE A 15 25.22 28.65 10.80
C PHE A 15 24.76 27.47 9.93
N THR A 16 24.82 26.23 10.44
CA THR A 16 24.39 25.04 9.67
C THR A 16 22.88 24.92 9.51
N GLU A 17 22.07 25.46 10.43
CA GLU A 17 20.60 25.31 10.39
C GLU A 17 20.00 25.93 9.12
N GLY A 18 20.41 27.16 8.76
CA GLY A 18 19.91 27.85 7.56
C GLY A 18 20.38 27.21 6.24
N ALA A 19 21.62 26.69 6.21
CA ALA A 19 22.18 26.04 5.02
C ALA A 19 21.53 24.66 4.75
N LEU A 20 21.19 23.92 5.80
CA LEU A 20 20.45 22.66 5.69
C LEU A 20 18.97 22.89 5.32
N ALA A 21 18.36 23.98 5.78
CA ALA A 21 17.00 24.37 5.43
C ALA A 21 16.85 24.84 3.97
N GLN A 22 17.86 25.53 3.40
CA GLN A 22 17.84 25.93 1.98
C GLN A 22 17.78 24.73 1.02
N GLY A 23 18.41 23.61 1.39
CA GLY A 23 18.39 22.36 0.64
C GLY A 23 17.05 21.64 0.63
N LEU A 24 16.16 21.97 1.57
CA LEU A 24 14.83 21.37 1.76
C LEU A 24 13.71 22.21 1.12
N SER A 25 14.05 23.34 0.49
CA SER A 25 13.07 24.14 -0.25
C SER A 25 12.48 23.32 -1.41
N ILE A 26 11.15 23.22 -1.46
CA ILE A 26 10.41 22.54 -2.52
C ILE A 26 10.61 23.35 -3.80
N LYS A 27 11.29 22.73 -4.78
CA LYS A 27 11.56 23.32 -6.09
C LYS A 27 10.41 23.08 -7.06
N SER A 28 9.84 21.88 -7.03
CA SER A 28 8.72 21.51 -7.88
C SER A 28 7.84 20.47 -7.19
N ALA A 29 6.59 20.44 -7.61
CA ALA A 29 5.65 19.39 -7.25
C ALA A 29 5.08 18.78 -8.54
N GLU A 30 4.95 17.46 -8.57
CA GLU A 30 4.32 16.73 -9.67
C GLU A 30 3.11 15.96 -9.12
N LEU A 31 1.95 16.17 -9.76
CA LEU A 31 0.74 15.41 -9.50
C LEU A 31 0.59 14.35 -10.59
N SER A 32 0.48 13.09 -10.19
CA SER A 32 0.16 11.98 -11.07
C SER A 32 -1.18 11.37 -10.66
N LEU A 33 -2.10 11.29 -11.62
CA LEU A 33 -3.39 10.62 -11.47
C LEU A 33 -3.37 9.38 -12.36
N SER A 34 -3.62 8.21 -11.78
CA SER A 34 -3.67 6.95 -12.50
C SER A 34 -5.02 6.27 -12.27
N VAL A 35 -5.52 5.66 -13.34
CA VAL A 35 -6.72 4.84 -13.34
C VAL A 35 -6.34 3.48 -13.91
N GLY A 36 -6.72 2.42 -13.21
CA GLY A 36 -6.49 1.04 -13.62
C GLY A 36 -7.76 0.22 -13.51
N GLU A 37 -7.82 -0.87 -14.27
CA GLU A 37 -8.86 -1.88 -14.17
C GLU A 37 -8.23 -3.16 -13.63
N THR A 38 -8.90 -3.80 -12.67
CA THR A 38 -8.53 -5.16 -12.26
C THR A 38 -9.28 -6.17 -13.11
N THR A 39 -8.60 -7.24 -13.51
CA THR A 39 -9.24 -8.33 -14.24
C THR A 39 -10.06 -9.20 -13.31
N SER A 40 -11.24 -9.59 -13.80
CA SER A 40 -12.05 -10.62 -13.13
C SER A 40 -11.30 -11.96 -13.17
N ALA A 41 -11.28 -12.66 -12.03
CA ALA A 41 -10.68 -13.98 -11.94
C ALA A 41 -11.65 -14.94 -11.25
N LYS A 42 -11.81 -16.12 -11.82
CA LYS A 42 -12.66 -17.19 -11.27
C LYS A 42 -11.79 -18.41 -10.98
N LYS A 43 -11.93 -18.97 -9.77
CA LYS A 43 -11.25 -20.20 -9.36
C LYS A 43 -12.24 -21.15 -8.72
N THR A 44 -12.36 -22.35 -9.29
CA THR A 44 -13.13 -23.44 -8.70
C THR A 44 -12.44 -23.98 -7.45
N PHE A 45 -13.23 -24.41 -6.46
CA PHE A 45 -12.72 -25.09 -5.27
C PHE A 45 -13.63 -26.26 -4.87
N THR A 46 -13.03 -27.23 -4.20
CA THR A 46 -13.72 -28.37 -3.59
C THR A 46 -13.21 -28.53 -2.17
N ILE A 47 -14.13 -28.49 -1.19
CA ILE A 47 -13.83 -28.76 0.22
C ILE A 47 -14.27 -30.19 0.52
N GLY A 48 -13.30 -31.07 0.76
CA GLY A 48 -13.53 -32.46 1.13
C GLY A 48 -13.26 -32.74 2.62
N PRO A 49 -13.13 -34.02 2.99
CA PRO A 49 -12.73 -34.41 4.34
C PRO A 49 -11.32 -33.88 4.69
N PRO A 50 -11.05 -33.52 5.96
CA PRO A 50 -11.90 -33.64 7.14
C PRO A 50 -12.81 -32.42 7.39
N GLN A 51 -12.88 -31.44 6.50
CA GLN A 51 -13.73 -30.26 6.74
C GLN A 51 -15.20 -30.47 6.33
N SER A 52 -15.48 -31.44 5.45
CA SER A 52 -16.84 -31.81 5.06
C SER A 52 -16.96 -33.30 4.77
N ALA A 53 -18.00 -33.94 5.29
CA ALA A 53 -18.31 -35.35 5.04
C ALA A 53 -18.79 -35.59 3.59
N SER A 54 -19.47 -34.60 3.01
CA SER A 54 -19.84 -34.56 1.59
C SER A 54 -19.09 -33.41 0.89
N PRO A 55 -18.48 -33.64 -0.28
CA PRO A 55 -17.70 -32.59 -0.96
C PRO A 55 -18.51 -31.32 -1.23
N ILE A 56 -18.03 -30.17 -0.75
CA ILE A 56 -18.61 -28.85 -1.06
C ILE A 56 -17.86 -28.28 -2.25
N ASN A 57 -18.52 -28.26 -3.40
CA ASN A 57 -18.03 -27.61 -4.60
C ASN A 57 -18.51 -26.15 -4.67
N GLY A 58 -17.65 -25.28 -5.17
CA GLY A 58 -17.95 -23.87 -5.36
C GLY A 58 -16.92 -23.15 -6.21
N ASP A 59 -17.13 -21.85 -6.32
CA ASP A 59 -16.31 -20.93 -7.08
C ASP A 59 -15.98 -19.68 -6.24
N MET A 60 -14.71 -19.32 -6.22
CA MET A 60 -14.24 -18.01 -5.80
C MET A 60 -14.24 -17.09 -7.01
N GLN A 61 -14.93 -15.96 -6.93
CA GLN A 61 -14.96 -14.92 -7.95
C GLN A 61 -14.33 -13.65 -7.37
N LEU A 62 -13.25 -13.19 -7.99
CA LEU A 62 -12.72 -11.86 -7.82
C LEU A 62 -13.40 -10.98 -8.86
N ASN A 63 -14.23 -10.05 -8.38
CA ASN A 63 -14.89 -9.11 -9.27
C ASN A 63 -13.87 -8.09 -9.78
N SER A 64 -13.95 -7.76 -11.07
CA SER A 64 -13.21 -6.63 -11.62
C SER A 64 -13.66 -5.35 -10.93
N GLY A 65 -12.71 -4.48 -10.66
CA GLY A 65 -12.92 -3.20 -10.02
C GLY A 65 -12.06 -2.13 -10.65
N MET A 66 -12.47 -0.88 -10.44
CA MET A 66 -11.65 0.27 -10.79
C MET A 66 -10.64 0.54 -9.67
N MET A 67 -9.44 0.90 -10.07
CA MET A 67 -8.39 1.43 -9.22
C MET A 67 -8.20 2.90 -9.57
N TYR A 68 -8.19 3.75 -8.54
CA TYR A 68 -7.86 5.17 -8.67
C TYR A 68 -6.69 5.45 -7.74
N GLU A 69 -5.63 6.05 -8.26
CA GLU A 69 -4.47 6.47 -7.47
C GLU A 69 -4.14 7.93 -7.79
N ALA A 70 -3.91 8.68 -6.72
CA ALA A 70 -3.39 10.03 -6.76
C ALA A 70 -2.06 10.06 -6.03
N ARG A 71 -1.03 10.54 -6.71
CA ARG A 71 0.34 10.61 -6.22
C ARG A 71 0.87 12.03 -6.35
N ILE A 72 1.40 12.57 -5.27
CA ILE A 72 2.03 13.88 -5.25
C ILE A 72 3.50 13.68 -4.89
N ASN A 73 4.37 14.10 -5.79
CA ASN A 73 5.82 14.10 -5.61
C ASN A 73 6.29 15.52 -5.37
N PHE A 74 6.99 15.75 -4.27
CA PHE A 74 7.68 17.02 -4.00
C PHE A 74 9.17 16.82 -4.20
N PHE A 75 9.77 17.64 -5.07
CA PHE A 75 11.20 17.60 -5.34
C PHE A 75 11.86 18.81 -4.71
N THR A 76 12.82 18.57 -3.84
CA THR A 76 13.67 19.62 -3.28
C THR A 76 14.74 20.04 -4.28
N THR A 77 15.32 21.23 -4.07
CA THR A 77 16.45 21.73 -4.87
C THR A 77 17.65 20.77 -4.86
N ASN A 78 17.80 19.96 -3.81
CA ASN A 78 18.86 18.97 -3.63
C ASN A 78 18.53 17.56 -4.18
N ARG A 79 17.50 17.42 -5.03
CA ARG A 79 17.05 16.14 -5.60
C ARG A 79 16.59 15.10 -4.58
N ILE A 80 16.32 15.52 -3.35
CA ILE A 80 15.61 14.69 -2.37
C ILE A 80 14.12 14.83 -2.67
N GLY A 81 13.45 13.71 -2.89
CA GLY A 81 12.02 13.65 -3.18
C GLY A 81 11.23 13.11 -1.99
N SER A 82 10.04 13.65 -1.76
CA SER A 82 9.04 13.04 -0.87
C SER A 82 7.77 12.75 -1.66
N GLU A 83 7.23 11.56 -1.52
CA GLU A 83 6.03 11.09 -2.20
C GLU A 83 4.89 10.92 -1.19
N VAL A 84 3.70 11.42 -1.55
CA VAL A 84 2.45 11.10 -0.86
C VAL A 84 1.53 10.39 -1.85
N LEU A 85 1.01 9.24 -1.44
CA LEU A 85 0.16 8.39 -2.26
C LEU A 85 -1.18 8.16 -1.56
N TYR A 86 -2.26 8.33 -2.32
CA TYR A 86 -3.61 7.96 -1.92
C TYR A 86 -4.22 7.11 -3.02
N GLY A 87 -4.62 5.89 -2.67
CA GLY A 87 -5.19 4.93 -3.61
C GLY A 87 -6.51 4.35 -3.09
N TYR A 88 -7.46 4.17 -3.99
CA TYR A 88 -8.67 3.40 -3.76
C TYR A 88 -8.73 2.26 -4.77
N GLN A 89 -8.89 1.04 -4.28
CA GLN A 89 -9.07 -0.16 -5.09
C GLN A 89 -10.34 -0.87 -4.65
N TYR A 90 -11.27 -1.05 -5.58
CA TYR A 90 -12.39 -1.96 -5.37
C TYR A 90 -11.92 -3.41 -5.56
N SER A 91 -11.95 -4.21 -4.48
CA SER A 91 -11.64 -5.64 -4.51
C SER A 91 -12.74 -6.40 -3.80
N GLY A 92 -13.73 -6.87 -4.57
CA GLY A 92 -14.80 -7.72 -4.08
C GLY A 92 -14.47 -9.18 -4.33
N VAL A 93 -14.39 -9.99 -3.28
CA VAL A 93 -14.32 -11.45 -3.40
C VAL A 93 -15.67 -12.04 -3.02
N THR A 94 -16.26 -12.80 -3.93
CA THR A 94 -17.50 -13.54 -3.70
C THR A 94 -17.24 -15.03 -3.75
N PHE A 95 -17.77 -15.77 -2.77
CA PHE A 95 -17.74 -17.23 -2.76
C PHE A 95 -19.13 -17.76 -3.04
N ASN A 96 -19.28 -18.46 -4.17
CA ASN A 96 -20.53 -19.11 -4.55
C ASN A 96 -20.38 -20.62 -4.38
N ARG A 97 -21.37 -21.27 -3.76
CA ARG A 97 -21.40 -22.74 -3.63
C ARG A 97 -22.42 -23.31 -4.60
N SER A 98 -22.07 -24.41 -5.27
CA SER A 98 -22.96 -25.16 -6.15
C SER A 98 -23.59 -26.37 -5.48
N THR A 99 -23.14 -26.71 -4.26
CA THR A 99 -23.60 -27.85 -3.47
C THR A 99 -24.03 -27.40 -2.08
N ALA A 100 -25.08 -28.04 -1.55
CA ALA A 100 -25.55 -27.77 -0.19
C ALA A 100 -24.50 -28.22 0.84
N PRO A 101 -24.29 -27.48 1.94
CA PRO A 101 -23.43 -27.93 3.02
C PRO A 101 -23.98 -29.21 3.66
N ALA A 102 -23.09 -30.08 4.14
CA ALA A 102 -23.47 -31.20 4.99
C ALA A 102 -24.22 -30.67 6.22
N SER A 103 -25.41 -31.20 6.51
CA SER A 103 -26.20 -30.83 7.69
C SER A 103 -25.65 -31.40 9.00
N SER A 104 -24.75 -32.38 8.90
CA SER A 104 -24.04 -32.97 10.03
C SER A 104 -22.66 -33.44 9.59
N PHE A 105 -21.71 -33.38 10.52
CA PHE A 105 -20.36 -33.87 10.35
C PHE A 105 -20.10 -34.90 11.45
N SER A 106 -20.02 -36.17 11.08
CA SER A 106 -19.78 -37.29 11.99
C SER A 106 -18.39 -37.84 11.71
N VAL A 107 -17.46 -37.63 12.65
CA VAL A 107 -16.14 -38.26 12.68
C VAL A 107 -16.17 -39.33 13.77
N PRO A 108 -15.50 -40.49 13.60
CA PRO A 108 -15.31 -41.47 14.66
C PRO A 108 -14.66 -40.89 15.92
#